data_AF-A0A2I0NXD2-F1
#
_entry.id   AF-A0A2I0NXD2-F1
#
_cell.length_a   1.000
_cell.length_b   1.000
_cell.length_c   1.000
_cell.angle_alpha   90.00
_cell.angle_beta   90.00
_cell.angle_gamma   90.00
#
_symmetry.space_group_name_H-M   'P 1'
#
loop_
_entity.id
_entity.type
_entity.pdbx_description
1 polymer ?
#
loop_
_entity_poly.entity_id
_entity_poly.type
_entity_poly.pdbx_seq_one_letter_code
_entity_poly.pdbx_strand_id
1 'polypeptide(L)'
;VFVNSWGKPFIHATIAKRIQRIVERAGITKHVTPHLFRHSRITHMINDGVQESVIKMMMWGTVNTTMFETYAHLTGNDIDNEISRVYGLVKPDGKKKEPQVAPRQCPHCQYINPPVTTWCYGCGESLDPTSVATEDQIKQFIIHHGKELGEFLTNLDKKGEITSRAP
;
A
#
# COMPACT_ATOMS: atom_id res chain seq x y z
N VAL A 1 -4.47 0.25 -18.24
CA VAL A 1 -3.70 0.99 -19.28
C VAL A 1 -3.70 2.47 -18.91
N PHE A 2 -2.56 3.16 -19.00
CA PHE A 2 -2.49 4.61 -18.74
C PHE A 2 -2.73 5.41 -20.03
N VAL A 3 -3.70 6.31 -20.01
CA VAL A 3 -4.15 7.09 -21.17
C VAL A 3 -3.97 8.59 -20.97
N ASN A 4 -3.80 9.31 -22.08
CA ASN A 4 -3.77 10.77 -22.11
C ASN A 4 -5.19 11.38 -22.10
N SER A 5 -5.27 12.71 -22.11
CA SER A 5 -6.54 13.46 -22.11
C SER A 5 -7.44 13.19 -23.33
N TRP A 6 -6.88 12.64 -24.40
CA TRP A 6 -7.62 12.23 -25.60
C TRP A 6 -7.97 10.73 -25.60
N GLY A 7 -7.80 10.04 -24.47
CA GLY A 7 -8.09 8.61 -24.33
C GLY A 7 -7.08 7.68 -25.01
N LYS A 8 -5.98 8.21 -25.58
CA LYS A 8 -4.96 7.39 -26.25
C LYS A 8 -3.90 6.92 -25.24
N PRO A 9 -3.30 5.72 -25.40
CA PRO A 9 -2.21 5.27 -24.56
C PRO A 9 -1.04 6.25 -24.53
N PHE A 10 -0.40 6.40 -23.39
CA PHE A 10 0.84 7.17 -23.32
C PHE A 10 1.98 6.48 -24.08
N ILE A 11 2.74 7.27 -24.83
CA ILE A 11 4.03 6.83 -25.39
C ILE A 11 5.14 6.91 -24.33
N HIS A 12 6.16 6.07 -24.47
CA HIS A 12 7.28 5.98 -23.52
C HIS A 12 7.95 7.34 -23.26
N ALA A 13 8.21 8.12 -24.32
CA ALA A 13 8.83 9.44 -24.22
C ALA A 13 8.02 10.41 -23.33
N THR A 14 6.69 10.35 -23.41
CA THR A 14 5.80 11.19 -22.58
C THR A 14 5.87 10.81 -21.12
N ILE A 15 5.93 9.51 -20.81
CA ILE A 15 6.09 9.02 -19.44
C ILE A 15 7.45 9.45 -18.88
N ALA A 16 8.53 9.26 -19.64
CA ALA A 16 9.88 9.68 -19.22
C ALA A 16 9.93 11.19 -18.90
N LYS A 17 9.38 12.04 -19.77
CA LYS A 17 9.33 13.50 -19.55
C LYS A 17 8.47 13.88 -18.34
N ARG A 18 7.37 13.17 -18.10
CA ARG A 18 6.51 13.40 -16.91
C ARG A 18 7.24 13.02 -15.63
N ILE A 19 7.95 11.88 -15.62
CA ILE A 19 8.78 11.46 -14.48
C ILE A 19 9.84 12.52 -14.18
N GLN A 20 10.55 13.02 -15.19
CA GLN A 20 11.57 14.05 -14.99
C GLN A 20 11.02 15.30 -14.29
N ARG A 21 9.86 15.79 -14.72
CA ARG A 21 9.20 16.94 -14.06
C ARG A 21 8.81 16.66 -12.61
N ILE A 22 8.40 15.43 -12.29
CA ILE A 22 8.07 15.04 -10.92
C ILE A 22 9.33 15.02 -10.06
N VAL A 23 10.43 14.49 -10.59
CA VAL A 23 11.75 14.40 -9.94
C VAL A 23 12.30 15.79 -9.64
N GLU A 24 12.22 16.72 -10.60
CA GLU A 24 12.59 18.13 -10.42
C GLU A 24 11.75 18.80 -9.32
N ARG A 25 10.42 18.62 -9.34
CA ARG A 25 9.51 19.15 -8.31
C ARG A 25 9.77 18.58 -6.93
N ALA A 26 10.22 17.34 -6.85
CA ALA A 26 10.57 16.66 -5.60
C ALA A 26 11.97 17.06 -5.07
N GLY A 27 12.73 17.88 -5.81
CA GLY A 27 14.08 18.29 -5.43
C GLY A 27 15.13 17.18 -5.54
N ILE A 28 14.86 16.13 -6.33
CA ILE A 28 15.77 15.00 -6.51
C ILE A 28 16.80 15.34 -7.59
N THR A 29 18.07 15.32 -7.22
CA THR A 29 19.19 15.68 -8.12
C THR A 29 19.69 14.51 -8.97
N LYS A 30 19.37 13.27 -8.57
CA LYS A 30 19.74 12.06 -9.31
C LYS A 30 18.98 11.97 -10.64
N HIS A 31 19.64 11.51 -11.70
CA HIS A 31 18.95 11.18 -12.94
C HIS A 31 18.05 9.95 -12.75
N VAL A 32 16.73 10.15 -12.90
CA VAL A 32 15.71 9.11 -12.69
C VAL A 32 15.08 8.74 -14.02
N THR A 33 15.09 7.44 -14.34
CA THR A 33 14.47 6.86 -15.54
C THR A 33 13.38 5.86 -15.15
N PRO A 34 12.46 5.49 -16.07
CA PRO A 34 11.50 4.41 -15.83
C PRO A 34 12.16 3.09 -15.39
N HIS A 35 13.32 2.75 -15.97
CA HIS A 35 14.08 1.56 -15.60
C HIS A 35 14.57 1.59 -14.15
N LEU A 36 14.89 2.77 -13.60
CA LEU A 36 15.31 2.91 -12.21
C LEU A 36 14.19 2.54 -11.23
N PHE A 37 12.93 2.81 -11.55
CA PHE A 37 11.79 2.36 -10.74
C PHE A 37 11.70 0.84 -10.72
N ARG A 38 11.84 0.20 -11.89
CA ARG A 38 11.86 -1.27 -11.98
C ARG A 38 13.02 -1.84 -11.14
N HIS A 39 14.21 -1.27 -11.27
CA HIS A 39 15.38 -1.72 -10.53
C HIS A 39 15.15 -1.58 -9.03
N SER A 40 14.75 -0.39 -8.58
CA SER A 40 14.49 -0.12 -7.17
C SER A 40 13.43 -1.06 -6.59
N ARG A 41 12.36 -1.36 -7.36
CA ARG A 41 11.32 -2.29 -6.92
C ARG A 41 11.81 -3.73 -6.80
N ILE A 42 12.62 -4.21 -7.75
CA ILE A 42 13.18 -5.57 -7.69
C ILE A 42 14.14 -5.70 -6.51
N THR A 43 15.08 -4.76 -6.37
CA THR A 43 16.04 -4.73 -5.25
C THR A 43 15.31 -4.66 -3.90
N HIS A 44 14.22 -3.88 -3.79
CA HIS A 44 13.41 -3.84 -2.57
C HIS A 44 12.80 -5.21 -2.26
N MET A 45 12.19 -5.89 -3.23
CA MET A 45 11.62 -7.23 -3.00
C MET A 45 12.67 -8.27 -2.59
N ILE A 46 13.89 -8.18 -3.15
CA ILE A 46 15.01 -9.03 -2.74
C ILE A 46 15.36 -8.76 -1.27
N ASN A 47 15.50 -7.48 -0.88
CA ASN A 47 15.81 -7.08 0.48
C ASN A 47 14.70 -7.45 1.49
N ASP A 48 13.45 -7.50 1.05
CA ASP A 48 12.30 -7.96 1.85
C ASP A 48 12.22 -9.50 1.96
N GLY A 49 13.13 -10.23 1.30
CA GLY A 49 13.17 -11.69 1.32
C GLY A 49 12.09 -12.36 0.47
N VAL A 50 11.53 -11.66 -0.52
CA VAL A 50 10.57 -12.25 -1.45
C VAL A 50 11.27 -13.29 -2.32
N GLN A 51 10.64 -14.46 -2.49
CA GLN A 51 11.20 -15.56 -3.28
C GLN A 51 11.46 -15.14 -4.74
N GLU A 52 12.61 -15.57 -5.29
CA GLU A 52 13.03 -15.27 -6.65
C GLU A 52 11.98 -15.64 -7.70
N SER A 53 11.37 -16.82 -7.59
CA SER A 53 10.32 -17.29 -8.52
C SER A 53 9.12 -16.34 -8.56
N VAL A 54 8.72 -15.80 -7.41
CA VAL A 54 7.63 -14.83 -7.28
C VAL A 54 8.02 -13.50 -7.92
N ILE A 55 9.22 -13.00 -7.64
CA ILE A 55 9.75 -11.77 -8.24
C ILE A 55 9.79 -11.92 -9.76
N LYS A 56 10.33 -13.04 -10.26
CA LYS A 56 10.45 -13.32 -11.69
C LYS A 56 9.10 -13.36 -12.39
N MET A 57 8.14 -14.08 -11.81
CA MET A 57 6.77 -14.14 -12.33
C MET A 57 6.10 -12.76 -12.33
N MET A 58 6.22 -11.98 -11.25
CA MET A 58 5.60 -10.66 -11.14
C MET A 58 6.19 -9.65 -12.13
N MET A 59 7.50 -9.70 -12.36
CA MET A 59 8.22 -8.67 -13.11
C MET A 59 8.36 -9.00 -14.60
N TRP A 60 8.42 -10.28 -14.99
CA TRP A 60 8.61 -10.73 -16.37
C TRP A 60 7.52 -11.70 -16.87
N GLY A 61 6.63 -12.20 -16.01
CA GLY A 61 5.61 -13.19 -16.40
C GLY A 61 6.18 -14.59 -16.65
N THR A 62 7.44 -14.85 -16.28
CA THR A 62 8.09 -16.15 -16.44
C THR A 62 9.17 -16.33 -15.39
N VAL A 63 9.36 -17.58 -14.93
CA VAL A 63 10.43 -17.95 -13.99
C VAL A 63 11.78 -18.21 -14.69
N ASN A 64 11.80 -18.34 -16.02
CA ASN A 64 12.98 -18.73 -16.80
C ASN A 64 13.85 -17.54 -17.24
N THR A 65 13.67 -16.36 -16.66
CA THR A 65 14.47 -15.17 -17.02
C THR A 65 15.82 -15.17 -16.31
N THR A 66 16.89 -14.88 -17.06
CA THR A 66 18.25 -14.66 -16.54
C THR A 66 18.46 -13.23 -16.04
N MET A 67 17.56 -12.30 -16.37
CA MET A 67 17.68 -10.87 -16.02
C MET A 67 17.72 -10.62 -14.51
N PHE A 68 17.24 -11.56 -13.68
CA PHE A 68 17.26 -11.44 -12.22
C PHE A 68 18.67 -11.29 -11.65
N GLU A 69 19.68 -11.88 -12.31
CA GLU A 69 21.09 -11.80 -11.93
C GLU A 69 21.62 -10.36 -11.88
N THR A 70 20.99 -9.44 -12.64
CA THR A 70 21.36 -8.01 -12.62
C THR A 70 20.95 -7.26 -11.35
N TYR A 71 20.17 -7.89 -10.47
CA TYR A 71 19.69 -7.30 -9.22
C TYR A 71 20.15 -8.08 -7.97
N ALA A 72 20.39 -9.38 -8.13
CA ALA A 72 20.75 -10.29 -7.05
C ALA A 72 22.25 -10.26 -6.74
N HIS A 73 22.69 -9.21 -6.04
CA HIS A 73 24.04 -9.12 -5.51
C HIS A 73 24.05 -9.60 -4.06
N LEU A 74 24.09 -10.92 -3.86
CA LEU A 74 24.25 -11.49 -2.53
C LEU A 74 25.65 -11.20 -2.01
N THR A 75 25.74 -10.63 -0.81
CA THR A 75 27.01 -10.53 -0.07
C THR A 75 27.14 -11.72 0.88
N GLY A 76 28.37 -12.05 1.31
CA GLY A 76 28.59 -13.11 2.31
C GLY A 76 27.78 -12.88 3.59
N ASN A 77 27.65 -11.62 4.01
CA ASN A 77 26.83 -11.25 5.17
C ASN A 77 25.34 -11.54 4.98
N ASP A 78 24.81 -11.41 3.75
CA ASP A 78 23.40 -11.72 3.48
C ASP A 78 23.13 -13.22 3.61
N ILE A 79 24.08 -14.07 3.21
CA ILE A 79 24.01 -15.53 3.36
C ILE A 79 24.04 -15.89 4.84
N ASP A 80 25.01 -15.35 5.59
CA ASP A 80 25.17 -15.65 7.02
C ASP A 80 23.93 -15.20 7.83
N ASN A 81 23.38 -14.03 7.51
CA ASN A 81 22.15 -13.52 8.11
C ASN A 81 20.94 -14.43 7.81
N GLU A 82 20.80 -14.88 6.57
CA GLU A 82 19.68 -15.73 6.15
C GLU A 82 19.75 -17.12 6.78
N ILE A 83 20.93 -17.74 6.80
CA ILE A 83 21.16 -19.03 7.47
C ILE A 83 20.90 -18.88 8.97
N SER A 84 21.43 -17.82 9.60
CA SER A 84 21.19 -17.53 11.01
C SER A 84 19.70 -17.33 11.32
N ARG A 85 18.95 -16.70 10.40
CA ARG A 85 17.49 -16.51 10.51
C ARG A 85 16.74 -17.84 10.42
N VAL A 86 17.05 -18.69 9.43
CA VAL A 86 16.41 -19.99 9.20
C VAL A 86 16.60 -20.94 10.39
N TYR A 87 17.80 -20.95 10.98
CA TYR A 87 18.11 -21.80 12.13
C TYR A 87 17.83 -21.14 13.49
N GLY A 88 17.28 -19.92 13.51
CA GLY A 88 16.94 -19.21 14.76
C GLY A 88 18.13 -18.77 15.61
N LEU A 89 19.31 -18.62 15.01
CA LEU A 89 20.58 -18.30 15.69
C LEU A 89 20.81 -16.79 15.93
N VAL A 90 19.94 -15.94 15.39
CA VAL A 90 19.85 -14.46 15.54
C VAL A 90 21.19 -13.71 15.70
N LYS A 91 21.62 -13.04 14.62
CA LYS A 91 21.96 -11.61 14.63
C LYS A 91 21.61 -11.01 13.25
N PRO A 92 20.39 -10.50 13.02
CA PRO A 92 20.19 -9.63 11.89
C PRO A 92 20.93 -8.34 12.20
N ASP A 93 21.94 -8.00 11.40
CA ASP A 93 22.44 -6.64 11.38
C ASP A 93 21.25 -5.69 11.25
N GLY A 94 21.13 -4.79 12.23
CA GLY A 94 19.99 -3.90 12.43
C GLY A 94 19.88 -2.84 11.34
N LYS A 95 19.70 -3.25 10.08
CA LYS A 95 19.16 -2.37 9.05
C LYS A 95 17.74 -2.02 9.49
N LYS A 96 17.60 -0.87 10.16
CA LYS A 96 16.31 -0.27 10.49
C LYS A 96 15.52 -0.24 9.19
N LYS A 97 14.43 -1.00 9.10
CA LYS A 97 13.49 -0.88 7.98
C LYS A 97 13.04 0.56 7.94
N GLU A 98 13.22 1.22 6.80
CA GLU A 98 12.68 2.57 6.61
C GLU A 98 11.17 2.54 6.89
N PRO A 99 10.59 3.61 7.47
CA PRO A 99 9.16 3.67 7.72
C PRO A 99 8.40 3.53 6.40
N GLN A 100 7.82 2.36 6.19
CA GLN A 100 7.08 2.06 4.97
C GLN A 100 5.71 2.70 5.07
N VAL A 101 5.32 3.45 4.03
CA VAL A 101 3.96 3.96 3.86
C VAL A 101 3.10 2.76 3.43
N ALA A 102 2.80 1.88 4.39
CA ALA A 102 2.22 0.57 4.15
C ALA A 102 0.68 0.65 4.08
N PRO A 103 0.04 -0.07 3.15
CA PRO A 103 -1.40 -0.13 3.09
C PRO A 103 -1.96 -0.75 4.38
N ARG A 104 -3.13 -0.26 4.83
CA ARG A 104 -3.76 -0.69 6.07
C ARG A 104 -4.89 -1.66 5.75
N GLN A 105 -4.80 -2.89 6.25
CA GLN A 105 -5.88 -3.84 6.14
C GLN A 105 -6.94 -3.54 7.21
N CYS A 106 -8.20 -3.41 6.79
CA CYS A 106 -9.30 -3.19 7.72
C CYS A 106 -9.45 -4.40 8.66
N PRO A 107 -9.45 -4.23 9.99
CA PRO A 107 -9.61 -5.34 10.94
C PRO A 107 -11.02 -5.96 10.88
N HIS A 108 -12.01 -5.19 10.39
CA HIS A 108 -13.39 -5.64 10.32
C HIS A 108 -13.71 -6.40 9.02
N CYS A 109 -13.48 -5.79 7.86
CA CYS A 109 -13.87 -6.35 6.56
C CYS A 109 -12.70 -6.78 5.66
N GLN A 110 -11.46 -6.67 6.16
CA GLN A 110 -10.22 -7.02 5.45
C GLN A 110 -9.92 -6.24 4.16
N TYR A 111 -10.71 -5.21 3.83
CA TYR A 111 -10.43 -4.31 2.71
C TYR A 111 -9.06 -3.63 2.89
N ILE A 112 -8.26 -3.58 1.83
CA ILE A 112 -6.93 -2.97 1.84
C ILE A 112 -7.07 -1.49 1.52
N ASN A 113 -6.85 -0.64 2.52
CA ASN A 113 -6.99 0.80 2.41
C ASN A 113 -5.63 1.48 2.21
N PRO A 114 -5.60 2.68 1.58
CA PRO A 114 -4.39 3.48 1.50
C PRO A 114 -3.84 3.86 2.88
N PRO A 115 -2.53 4.15 2.99
CA PRO A 115 -1.85 4.31 4.28
C PRO A 115 -2.35 5.51 5.12
N VAL A 116 -2.91 6.52 4.46
CA VAL A 116 -3.32 7.81 5.05
C VAL A 116 -4.82 7.90 5.34
N THR A 117 -5.59 6.82 5.14
CA THR A 117 -7.05 6.88 5.36
C THR A 117 -7.40 6.62 6.82
N THR A 118 -8.32 7.44 7.33
CA THR A 118 -8.87 7.29 8.69
C THR A 118 -10.02 6.28 8.73
N TRP A 119 -10.76 6.14 7.63
CA TRP A 119 -11.89 5.22 7.50
C TRP A 119 -11.68 4.20 6.39
N CYS A 120 -12.37 3.07 6.50
CA CYS A 120 -12.37 2.02 5.49
C CYS A 120 -13.27 2.38 4.30
N TYR A 121 -12.74 2.30 3.07
CA TYR A 121 -13.53 2.51 1.84
C TYR A 121 -14.48 1.35 1.51
N GLY A 122 -14.30 0.17 2.12
CA GLY A 122 -15.17 -0.98 1.91
C GLY A 122 -16.40 -0.99 2.82
N CYS A 123 -16.21 -0.75 4.12
CA CYS A 123 -17.28 -0.88 5.13
C CYS A 123 -17.53 0.38 5.96
N GLY A 124 -16.78 1.47 5.76
CA GLY A 124 -16.92 2.71 6.53
C GLY A 124 -16.34 2.69 7.95
N GLU A 125 -15.93 1.52 8.46
CA GLU A 125 -15.35 1.37 9.80
C GLU A 125 -14.09 2.23 9.97
N SER A 126 -13.90 2.78 11.16
CA SER A 126 -12.67 3.51 11.45
C SER A 126 -11.48 2.56 11.48
N LEU A 127 -10.39 2.99 10.85
CA LEU A 127 -9.12 2.26 10.86
C LEU A 127 -8.26 2.69 12.04
N ASP A 128 -8.61 3.75 12.76
CA ASP A 128 -7.87 4.18 13.94
C ASP A 128 -8.22 3.27 15.14
N PRO A 129 -7.27 2.50 15.71
CA PRO A 129 -7.54 1.65 16.87
C PRO A 129 -7.92 2.46 18.12
N THR A 130 -7.68 3.76 18.15
CA THR A 130 -8.07 4.65 19.25
C THR A 130 -9.44 5.27 19.06
N SER A 131 -10.03 5.19 17.87
CA SER A 131 -11.33 5.80 17.58
C SER A 131 -12.51 4.92 17.99
N VAL A 132 -12.35 4.07 19.01
CA VAL A 132 -13.51 3.51 19.69
C VAL A 132 -14.24 4.71 20.25
N ALA A 133 -15.30 5.15 19.58
CA ALA A 133 -16.16 6.17 20.12
C ALA A 133 -16.65 5.62 21.45
N THR A 134 -16.13 6.18 22.54
CA THR A 134 -16.53 5.78 23.89
C THR A 134 -18.03 5.96 24.00
N GLU A 135 -18.68 5.17 24.85
CA GLU A 135 -20.13 5.26 25.03
C GLU A 135 -20.57 6.71 25.32
N ASP A 136 -19.74 7.47 26.04
CA ASP A 136 -19.94 8.89 26.31
C ASP A 136 -19.81 9.77 25.06
N GLN A 137 -18.86 9.50 24.16
CA GLN A 137 -18.73 10.25 22.90
C GLN A 137 -19.92 9.99 21.97
N ILE A 138 -20.40 8.74 21.91
CA ILE A 138 -21.60 8.38 21.14
C ILE A 138 -22.82 9.07 21.76
N LYS A 139 -22.98 9.03 23.08
CA LYS A 139 -24.08 9.71 23.80
C LYS A 139 -24.05 11.21 23.55
N GLN A 140 -22.91 11.87 23.71
CA GLN A 140 -22.78 13.30 23.50
C GLN A 140 -23.12 13.69 22.06
N PHE A 141 -22.64 12.92 21.07
CA PHE A 141 -22.98 13.14 19.67
C PHE A 141 -24.49 13.00 19.41
N ILE A 142 -25.12 11.94 19.94
CA ILE A 142 -26.57 11.73 19.81
C ILE A 142 -27.36 12.84 20.52
N ILE A 143 -26.92 13.28 21.70
CA ILE A 143 -27.59 14.34 22.46
C ILE A 143 -27.53 15.67 21.68
N HIS A 144 -26.39 16.00 21.11
CA HIS A 144 -26.19 17.28 20.42
C HIS A 144 -26.76 17.30 18.99
N HIS A 145 -26.76 16.17 18.30
CA HIS A 145 -27.12 16.08 16.88
C HIS A 145 -28.31 15.15 16.60
N GLY A 146 -29.03 14.71 17.64
CA GLY A 146 -30.05 13.66 17.52
C GLY A 146 -31.17 13.96 16.52
N LYS A 147 -31.53 15.24 16.35
CA LYS A 147 -32.54 15.65 15.38
C LYS A 147 -32.06 15.48 13.94
N GLU A 148 -30.84 15.95 13.64
CA GLU A 148 -30.19 15.85 12.34
C GLU A 148 -29.90 14.38 11.99
N LEU A 149 -29.47 13.60 12.99
CA LEU A 149 -29.26 12.17 12.86
C LEU A 149 -30.57 11.44 12.55
N GLY A 150 -31.67 11.79 13.21
CA GLY A 150 -32.99 11.22 12.93
C GLY A 150 -33.46 11.48 11.51
N GLU A 151 -33.29 12.72 11.02
CA GLU A 151 -33.63 13.10 9.64
C GLU A 151 -32.74 12.35 8.62
N PHE A 152 -31.44 12.22 8.90
CA PHE A 152 -30.50 11.49 8.07
C PHE A 152 -30.84 9.99 7.98
N LEU A 153 -31.10 9.33 9.12
CA LEU A 153 -31.48 7.91 9.16
C LEU A 153 -32.81 7.66 8.43
N THR A 154 -33.78 8.56 8.61
CA THR A 154 -35.08 8.49 7.88
C THR A 154 -34.87 8.59 6.36
N ASN A 155 -33.91 9.39 5.92
CA ASN A 155 -33.60 9.54 4.49
C ASN A 155 -32.84 8.34 3.92
N LEU A 156 -31.98 7.68 4.71
CA LEU A 156 -31.31 6.45 4.31
C LEU A 156 -32.27 5.25 4.24
N ASP A 157 -33.22 5.16 5.17
CA ASP A 157 -34.28 4.14 5.16
C ASP A 157 -35.17 4.28 3.92
N LYS A 158 -35.58 5.51 3.59
CA LYS A 158 -36.32 5.82 2.34
C LYS A 158 -35.57 5.45 1.06
N LYS A 159 -34.23 5.40 1.10
CA LYS A 159 -33.38 4.98 -0.03
C LYS A 159 -33.10 3.48 -0.05
N GLY A 160 -33.56 2.73 0.96
CA GLY A 160 -33.32 1.29 1.10
C GLY A 160 -31.85 0.94 1.40
N GLU A 161 -31.06 1.91 1.87
CA GLU A 161 -29.63 1.73 2.19
C GLU A 161 -29.43 1.15 3.60
N ILE A 162 -30.48 1.12 4.42
CA ILE A 162 -30.50 0.45 5.73
C ILE A 162 -31.29 -0.85 5.57
N THR A 163 -30.59 -1.98 5.62
CA THR A 163 -31.26 -3.29 5.76
C THR A 163 -31.40 -3.61 7.23
N SER A 164 -32.63 -3.65 7.74
CA SER A 164 -32.91 -4.20 9.07
C SER A 164 -32.77 -5.72 9.02
N ARG A 165 -31.54 -6.23 8.90
CA ARG A 165 -31.24 -7.61 9.34
C ARG A 165 -30.92 -7.57 10.82
N ALA A 166 -31.98 -7.58 11.62
CA ALA A 166 -31.94 -8.21 12.95
C ALA A 166 -31.94 -9.74 12.74
N PRO A 167 -31.35 -10.53 13.66
CA PRO A 167 -30.85 -11.89 13.41
C PRO A 167 -31.87 -12.88 12.84
#